data_AF-A0A1H9FJH6-F1
#
_entry.id   AF-A0A1H9FJH6-F1
#
_cell.length_a   1.000
_cell.length_b   1.000
_cell.length_c   1.000
_cell.angle_alpha   90.00
_cell.angle_beta   90.00
_cell.angle_gamma   90.00
#
_symmetry.space_group_name_H-M   'P 1'
#
loop_
_entity.id
_entity.type
_entity.pdbx_description
1 polymer ?
#
loop_
_entity_poly.entity_id
_entity_poly.type
_entity_poly.pdbx_seq_one_letter_code
_entity_poly.pdbx_strand_id
1 'polypeptide(L)'
;MRLGTDIIEIERIKQAYARNPQIIRKILSPKELEFFELLQNEQRQIEFLAGRFCVKEAYSKALGTGLIHPLKMAGISVLNDKTGRPVLSQGPILDSVLLSISHSHSVAMATCLIDLSENEIKQSLLEKGFKL
;
A
#
# COMPACT_ATOMS: atom_id res chain seq x y z
N MET A 1 5.42 18.80 -2.46
CA MET A 1 4.38 17.79 -2.76
C MET A 1 4.94 16.72 -3.69
N ARG A 2 4.64 15.44 -3.43
CA ARG A 2 4.99 14.32 -4.31
C ARG A 2 3.79 13.43 -4.55
N LEU A 3 3.65 12.94 -5.78
CA LEU A 3 2.59 12.04 -6.20
C LEU A 3 3.17 10.67 -6.52
N GLY A 4 2.42 9.62 -6.19
CA GLY A 4 2.63 8.29 -6.73
C GLY A 4 1.30 7.67 -7.11
N THR A 5 1.31 6.90 -8.20
CA THR A 5 0.13 6.18 -8.67
C THR A 5 0.53 4.78 -9.12
N ASP A 6 -0.39 3.84 -8.96
CA ASP A 6 -0.21 2.47 -9.39
C ASP A 6 -1.54 1.85 -9.80
N ILE A 7 -1.48 0.93 -10.75
CA ILE A 7 -2.61 0.17 -11.27
C ILE A 7 -2.16 -1.28 -11.49
N ILE A 8 -3.01 -2.23 -11.12
CA ILE A 8 -2.76 -3.65 -11.29
C ILE A 8 -4.00 -4.35 -11.82
N GLU A 9 -3.79 -5.34 -12.68
CA GLU A 9 -4.84 -6.29 -13.04
C GLU A 9 -5.14 -7.19 -11.83
N ILE A 10 -6.42 -7.27 -11.46
CA ILE A 10 -6.90 -8.11 -10.35
C ILE A 10 -6.59 -9.58 -10.63
N GLU A 11 -6.70 -9.99 -11.89
CA GLU A 11 -6.39 -11.35 -12.34
C GLU A 11 -4.92 -11.72 -12.10
N ARG A 12 -3.99 -10.77 -12.27
CA ARG A 12 -2.56 -11.01 -11.98
C ARG A 12 -2.33 -11.28 -10.50
N ILE A 13 -3.05 -10.59 -9.61
CA ILE A 13 -2.99 -10.83 -8.16
C ILE A 13 -3.61 -12.18 -7.82
N LYS A 14 -4.74 -12.53 -8.43
CA LYS A 14 -5.38 -13.83 -8.29
C LYS A 14 -4.43 -14.97 -8.66
N GLN A 15 -3.79 -14.90 -9.82
CA GLN A 15 -2.84 -15.91 -10.29
C GLN A 15 -1.59 -16.00 -9.40
N ALA A 16 -1.13 -14.87 -8.86
CA ALA A 16 0.00 -14.87 -7.92
C ALA A 16 -0.38 -15.53 -6.58
N TYR A 17 -1.58 -15.24 -6.07
CA TYR A 17 -2.12 -15.84 -4.85
C TYR A 17 -2.34 -17.35 -5.01
N ALA A 18 -2.96 -17.78 -6.12
CA ALA A 18 -3.18 -19.19 -6.42
C ALA A 18 -1.87 -19.99 -6.52
N ARG A 19 -0.82 -19.40 -7.14
CA ARG A 19 0.50 -20.04 -7.22
C ARG A 19 1.24 -20.07 -5.88
N ASN A 20 1.07 -19.06 -5.03
CA ASN A 20 1.72 -18.99 -3.74
C ASN A 20 0.89 -18.19 -2.73
N PRO A 21 0.08 -18.87 -1.89
CA PRO A 21 -0.73 -18.20 -0.89
C PRO A 21 0.07 -17.37 0.13
N GLN A 22 1.36 -17.67 0.34
CA GLN A 22 2.23 -16.90 1.25
C GLN A 22 2.53 -15.48 0.74
N ILE A 23 2.17 -15.14 -0.49
CA ILE A 23 2.28 -13.77 -1.01
C ILE A 23 1.50 -12.76 -0.15
N ILE A 24 0.42 -13.18 0.52
CA ILE A 24 -0.35 -12.30 1.41
C ILE A 24 0.54 -11.73 2.53
N ARG A 25 1.47 -12.53 3.06
CA ARG A 25 2.40 -12.07 4.12
C ARG A 25 3.51 -11.17 3.60
N LYS A 26 3.71 -11.12 2.27
CA LYS A 26 4.63 -10.18 1.63
C LYS A 26 3.96 -8.83 1.38
N ILE A 27 2.67 -8.84 1.05
CA ILE A 27 1.89 -7.65 0.71
C ILE A 27 1.28 -7.00 1.95
N LEU A 28 0.62 -7.77 2.80
CA LEU A 28 -0.18 -7.28 3.92
C LEU A 28 0.65 -7.11 5.19
N SER A 29 0.35 -6.06 5.96
CA SER A 29 0.81 -5.92 7.34
C SER A 29 0.08 -6.91 8.25
N PRO A 30 0.57 -7.18 9.48
CA PRO A 30 -0.15 -7.99 10.44
C PRO A 30 -1.59 -7.49 10.69
N LYS A 31 -1.79 -6.18 10.82
CA LYS A 31 -3.11 -5.56 11.03
C LYS A 31 -4.05 -5.73 9.84
N GLU A 32 -3.51 -5.66 8.62
CA GLU A 32 -4.31 -5.90 7.42
C GLU A 32 -4.63 -7.37 7.22
N LEU A 33 -3.74 -8.27 7.65
CA LEU A 33 -3.95 -9.70 7.60
C LEU A 33 -5.12 -10.12 8.50
N GLU A 34 -5.21 -9.56 9.71
CA GLU A 34 -6.36 -9.74 10.60
C GLU A 34 -7.68 -9.41 9.89
N PHE A 35 -7.74 -8.29 9.17
CA PHE A 35 -8.93 -7.91 8.40
C PHE A 35 -9.17 -8.83 7.21
N PHE A 36 -8.11 -9.22 6.49
CA PHE A 36 -8.18 -10.10 5.33
C PHE A 36 -8.77 -11.47 5.70
N GLU A 37 -8.36 -12.03 6.84
CA GLU A 37 -8.84 -13.34 7.32
C GLU A 37 -10.33 -13.33 7.72
N LEU A 38 -10.91 -12.15 7.99
CA LEU A 38 -12.35 -12.01 8.25
C LEU A 38 -13.20 -11.95 6.97
N LEU A 39 -12.58 -11.75 5.81
CA LEU A 39 -13.31 -11.71 4.53
C LEU A 39 -13.73 -13.13 4.14
N GLN A 40 -15.04 -13.33 3.98
CA GLN A 40 -15.60 -14.66 3.65
C GLN A 40 -15.63 -14.97 2.14
N ASN A 41 -15.42 -13.96 1.29
CA ASN A 41 -15.54 -14.09 -0.15
C ASN A 41 -14.15 -13.99 -0.80
N GLU A 42 -13.77 -15.00 -1.58
CA GLU A 42 -12.45 -15.06 -2.24
C GLU A 42 -12.25 -13.90 -3.22
N GLN A 43 -13.26 -13.56 -4.04
CA GLN A 43 -13.17 -12.40 -4.93
C GLN A 43 -12.90 -11.12 -4.15
N ARG A 44 -13.54 -10.95 -2.98
CA ARG A 44 -13.32 -9.79 -2.11
C ARG A 44 -11.92 -9.80 -1.48
N GLN A 45 -11.40 -10.97 -1.13
CA GLN A 45 -10.02 -11.14 -0.66
C GLN A 45 -9.02 -10.72 -1.74
N ILE A 46 -9.20 -11.16 -2.99
CA ILE A 46 -8.33 -10.80 -4.11
C ILE A 46 -8.41 -9.29 -4.40
N GLU A 47 -9.61 -8.70 -4.43
CA GLU A 47 -9.78 -7.24 -4.58
C GLU A 47 -9.06 -6.48 -3.46
N PHE A 48 -9.22 -6.91 -2.21
CA PHE A 48 -8.54 -6.29 -1.08
C PHE A 48 -7.02 -6.36 -1.21
N LEU A 49 -6.50 -7.53 -1.59
CA LEU A 49 -5.07 -7.75 -1.80
C LEU A 49 -4.53 -6.87 -2.93
N ALA A 50 -5.26 -6.76 -4.04
CA ALA A 50 -4.91 -5.91 -5.18
C ALA A 50 -4.91 -4.41 -4.81
N GLY A 51 -5.94 -3.95 -4.10
CA GLY A 51 -5.98 -2.57 -3.60
C GLY A 51 -4.83 -2.25 -2.63
N ARG A 52 -4.49 -3.19 -1.74
CA ARG A 52 -3.35 -3.05 -0.82
C ARG A 52 -2.01 -3.07 -1.52
N PHE A 53 -1.86 -3.89 -2.57
CA PHE A 53 -0.69 -3.85 -3.42
C PHE A 53 -0.52 -2.46 -4.05
N CYS A 54 -1.54 -1.96 -4.76
CA CYS A 54 -1.46 -0.69 -5.47
C CYS A 54 -1.22 0.50 -4.54
N VAL A 55 -1.90 0.58 -3.40
CA VAL A 55 -1.73 1.75 -2.51
C VAL A 55 -0.33 1.81 -1.91
N LYS A 56 0.30 0.66 -1.68
CA LYS A 56 1.68 0.58 -1.14
C LYS A 56 2.72 0.89 -2.20
N GLU A 57 2.51 0.44 -3.44
CA GLU A 57 3.31 0.85 -4.60
C GLU A 57 3.19 2.36 -4.85
N ALA A 58 1.97 2.89 -4.86
CA ALA A 58 1.72 4.32 -5.03
C ALA A 58 2.42 5.16 -3.95
N TYR A 59 2.31 4.74 -2.69
CA TYR A 59 3.01 5.40 -1.58
C TYR A 59 4.53 5.31 -1.71
N SER A 60 5.06 4.14 -2.06
CA SER A 60 6.48 3.93 -2.29
C SER A 60 7.05 4.80 -3.43
N LYS A 61 6.30 4.96 -4.53
CA LYS A 61 6.64 5.88 -5.63
C LYS A 61 6.63 7.34 -5.17
N ALA A 62 5.64 7.74 -4.37
CA ALA A 62 5.56 9.07 -3.80
C ALA A 62 6.74 9.38 -2.86
N LEU A 63 7.22 8.38 -2.10
CA LEU A 63 8.43 8.49 -1.27
C LEU A 63 9.73 8.55 -2.10
N GLY A 64 9.74 8.03 -3.32
CA GLY A 64 10.93 8.01 -4.19
C GLY A 64 11.96 6.94 -3.87
N THR A 65 11.66 6.05 -2.93
CA THR A 65 12.55 4.95 -2.56
C THR A 65 12.38 3.74 -3.46
N GLY A 66 11.25 3.65 -4.17
CA GLY A 66 10.76 2.38 -4.71
C GLY A 66 10.49 1.36 -3.58
N LEU A 67 10.07 0.14 -3.94
CA LEU A 67 9.98 -0.98 -2.98
C LEU A 67 11.33 -1.70 -2.86
N ILE A 68 12.38 -0.90 -2.74
CA ILE A 68 13.73 -1.39 -2.53
C ILE A 68 13.97 -1.42 -1.02
N HIS A 69 14.77 -2.39 -0.59
CA HIS A 69 15.18 -2.52 0.80
C HIS A 69 15.64 -1.16 1.37
N PRO A 70 15.13 -0.73 2.55
CA PRO A 70 14.39 -1.55 3.52
C PRO A 70 12.86 -1.51 3.43
N LEU A 71 12.23 -0.75 2.51
CA LEU A 71 10.77 -0.63 2.46
C LEU A 71 10.12 -1.89 1.88
N LYS A 72 9.60 -2.76 2.74
CA LYS A 72 8.76 -3.90 2.35
C LYS A 72 7.29 -3.51 2.46
N MET A 73 6.45 -4.03 1.56
CA MET A 73 4.99 -3.78 1.60
C MET A 73 4.36 -4.18 2.94
N ALA A 74 4.71 -5.33 3.51
CA ALA A 74 4.23 -5.78 4.82
C ALA A 74 4.65 -4.85 5.99
N GLY A 75 5.65 -3.98 5.79
CA GLY A 75 6.05 -2.95 6.75
C GLY A 75 5.23 -1.65 6.66
N ILE A 76 4.37 -1.52 5.65
CA ILE A 76 3.40 -0.43 5.49
C ILE A 76 2.03 -0.98 5.85
N SER A 77 1.23 -0.21 6.58
CA SER A 77 -0.14 -0.61 6.95
C SER A 77 -1.13 0.48 6.58
N VAL A 78 -2.17 0.11 5.84
CA VAL A 78 -3.25 0.99 5.39
C VAL A 78 -4.55 0.47 5.98
N LEU A 79 -5.19 1.30 6.80
CA LEU A 79 -6.47 1.00 7.44
C LEU A 79 -7.52 2.01 6.95
N ASN A 80 -8.77 1.83 7.35
CA ASN A 80 -9.83 2.77 7.08
C ASN A 80 -10.13 3.58 8.34
N ASP A 81 -10.32 4.88 8.20
CA ASP A 81 -10.79 5.72 9.31
C ASP A 81 -12.29 5.52 9.58
N LYS A 82 -12.85 6.29 10.52
CA LYS A 82 -14.27 6.22 10.90
C LYS A 82 -15.23 6.52 9.74
N THR A 83 -14.77 7.23 8.72
CA THR A 83 -15.56 7.58 7.52
C THR A 83 -15.38 6.58 6.38
N GLY A 84 -14.52 5.56 6.57
CA GLY A 84 -14.18 4.58 5.55
C GLY A 84 -13.05 5.02 4.63
N ARG A 85 -12.43 6.18 4.84
CA ARG A 85 -11.32 6.67 4.01
C ARG A 85 -10.03 5.90 4.32
N PRO A 86 -9.23 5.48 3.32
CA PRO A 86 -7.96 4.81 3.56
C PRO A 86 -6.92 5.79 4.14
N VAL A 87 -6.22 5.34 5.19
CA VAL A 87 -5.19 6.10 5.91
C VAL A 87 -4.01 5.19 6.25
N LEU A 88 -2.80 5.76 6.27
CA LEU A 88 -1.62 5.04 6.76
C LEU A 88 -1.66 4.92 8.28
N SER A 89 -1.43 3.72 8.79
CA SER A 89 -1.22 3.46 10.21
C SER A 89 0.21 3.01 10.53
N GLN A 90 1.01 2.70 9.51
CA GLN A 90 2.43 2.33 9.64
C GLN A 90 3.16 2.62 8.33
N GLY A 91 4.37 3.18 8.43
CA GLY A 91 5.18 3.66 7.30
C GLY A 91 6.18 4.73 7.77
N PRO A 92 7.13 5.16 6.91
CA PRO A 92 8.10 6.20 7.25
C PRO A 92 7.46 7.58 7.48
N ILE A 93 6.48 7.95 6.65
CA ILE A 93 5.72 9.20 6.72
C ILE A 93 4.23 8.87 6.79
N LEU A 94 3.59 9.22 7.90
CA LEU A 94 2.16 8.94 8.13
C LEU A 94 1.31 10.19 7.90
N ASP A 95 1.75 11.29 8.49
CA ASP A 95 1.10 12.59 8.40
C ASP A 95 1.32 13.21 7.02
N SER A 96 0.43 14.12 6.62
CA SER A 96 0.46 14.76 5.30
C SER A 96 0.36 13.78 4.12
N VAL A 97 -0.13 12.56 4.34
CA VAL A 97 -0.39 11.57 3.28
C VAL A 97 -1.88 11.49 2.97
N LEU A 98 -2.23 11.68 1.70
CA LEU A 98 -3.57 11.43 1.18
C LEU A 98 -3.53 10.19 0.29
N LEU A 99 -4.40 9.22 0.59
CA LEU A 99 -4.57 8.00 -0.19
C LEU A 99 -5.95 7.97 -0.84
N SER A 100 -6.01 7.40 -2.04
CA SER A 100 -7.25 7.04 -2.71
C SER A 100 -7.07 5.68 -3.38
N ILE A 101 -8.04 4.78 -3.22
CA ILE A 101 -8.05 3.44 -3.81
C ILE A 101 -9.35 3.29 -4.58
N SER A 102 -9.28 2.84 -5.82
CA SER A 102 -10.42 2.54 -6.67
C SER A 102 -10.32 1.12 -7.21
N HIS A 103 -11.46 0.48 -7.40
CA HIS A 103 -11.57 -0.85 -7.99
C HIS A 103 -12.57 -0.80 -9.13
N SER A 104 -12.29 -1.59 -10.15
CA SER A 104 -13.25 -2.02 -11.16
C SER A 104 -13.31 -3.55 -11.14
N HIS A 105 -14.04 -4.16 -12.08
CA HIS A 105 -14.04 -5.61 -12.22
C HIS A 105 -12.67 -6.20 -12.59
N SER A 106 -11.86 -5.49 -13.38
CA SER A 106 -10.60 -6.02 -13.94
C SER A 106 -9.33 -5.45 -13.30
N VAL A 107 -9.41 -4.23 -12.76
CA VAL A 107 -8.24 -3.51 -12.23
C VAL A 107 -8.51 -2.91 -10.86
N ALA A 108 -7.46 -2.87 -10.05
CA ALA A 108 -7.37 -2.00 -8.88
C ALA A 108 -6.36 -0.88 -9.17
N MET A 109 -6.64 0.32 -8.70
CA MET A 109 -5.76 1.48 -8.85
C MET A 109 -5.67 2.22 -7.52
N ALA A 110 -4.52 2.80 -7.23
CA ALA A 110 -4.37 3.70 -6.11
C ALA A 110 -3.54 4.94 -6.48
N THR A 111 -3.82 6.02 -5.76
CA THR A 111 -3.04 7.25 -5.82
C THR A 111 -2.66 7.67 -4.41
N CYS A 112 -1.43 8.12 -4.26
CA CYS A 112 -0.87 8.66 -3.04
C CYS A 112 -0.34 10.07 -3.30
N LEU A 113 -0.65 10.99 -2.41
CA LEU A 113 -0.06 12.32 -2.34
C LEU A 113 0.65 12.48 -0.99
N ILE A 114 1.89 12.94 -1.00
CA ILE A 114 2.62 13.38 0.19
C ILE A 114 2.77 14.90 0.11
N ASP A 115 2.07 15.61 0.99
CA ASP A 115 2.06 17.06 1.07
C ASP A 115 3.18 17.58 1.99
N LEU A 116 4.41 17.32 1.55
CA LEU A 116 5.65 17.80 2.17
C LEU A 116 6.60 18.28 1.06
N SER A 117 7.53 19.16 1.40
CA SER A 117 8.67 19.51 0.54
C SER A 117 9.61 18.32 0.34
N GLU A 118 10.46 18.39 -0.68
CA GLU A 118 11.44 17.34 -0.94
C GLU A 118 12.43 17.16 0.22
N ASN A 119 12.83 18.26 0.85
CA ASN A 119 13.76 18.24 1.98
C ASN A 119 13.14 17.56 3.22
N GLU A 120 11.88 17.85 3.54
CA GLU A 120 11.16 17.22 4.65
C GLU A 120 11.02 15.70 4.44
N ILE A 121 10.72 15.28 3.21
CA ILE A 121 10.62 13.85 2.86
C ILE A 121 11.97 13.16 3.02
N LYS A 122 13.05 13.75 2.49
CA LYS A 122 14.41 13.20 2.60
C LYS A 122 14.85 13.12 4.07
N GLN A 123 14.61 14.17 4.85
CA GLN A 123 14.93 14.20 6.27
C GLN A 123 14.18 13.09 7.03
N SER A 124 12.86 12.98 6.84
CA SER A 124 12.06 11.94 7.50
C SER A 124 12.55 10.54 7.15
N LEU A 125 12.92 10.29 5.89
CA LEU A 125 13.47 9.01 5.46
C LEU A 125 14.83 8.71 6.14
N LEU A 126 15.73 9.69 6.22
CA LEU A 126 17.02 9.54 6.90
C LEU A 126 16.85 9.26 8.39
N GLU A 127 15.95 9.96 9.07
CA GLU A 127 15.63 9.74 10.50
C GLU A 127 15.09 8.33 10.77
N LYS A 128 14.42 7.72 9.78
CA LYS A 128 13.93 6.34 9.82
C LYS A 128 14.96 5.31 9.32
N GLY A 129 16.20 5.73 9.04
CA GLY A 129 17.31 4.85 8.64
C GLY A 129 17.30 4.39 7.19
N PHE A 130 16.56 5.07 6.31
CA PHE A 130 16.61 4.82 4.87
C PHE A 130 17.90 5.42 4.27
N LYS A 131 18.58 4.65 3.41
CA LYS A 131 19.67 5.18 2.57
C LYS A 131 19.04 5.76 1.31
N LEU A 132 19.28 7.05 1.07
CA LEU A 132 18.79 7.81 -0.09
C LEU A 132 19.83 7.87 -1.21
#